data_AF-A0AAU7DIC5-F1
#
_entry.id   AF-A0AAU7DIC5-F1
#
_cell.length_a   1.000
_cell.length_b   1.000
_cell.length_c   1.000
_cell.angle_alpha   90.00
_cell.angle_beta   90.00
_cell.angle_gamma   90.00
#
_symmetry.space_group_name_H-M   'P 1'
#
loop_
_entity.id
_entity.type
_entity.pdbx_description
1 polymer ?
#
loop_
_entity_poly.entity_id
_entity_poly.type
_entity_poly.pdbx_seq_one_letter_code
_entity_poly.pdbx_strand_id
1 'polypeptide(L)'
;MIFPLLQLGAVLLVALYLGRWRLSVRRRNTQSWDALMSRLRPDWSARELSDQFLWKEGLTSSPEDTWTRMEGPHGLWVMYQNAKVMLEMADYAFRNCENVDRVLVETLRSDAMQIRVCVLMALAQYAFSHASEGVRVNAFRAASMYTGMAARMTQLLQENAAVLVPDFVAAM
;
A
#
# COMPACT_ATOMS: atom_id res chain seq x y z
N MET A 1 -23.65 -36.19 13.34
CA MET A 1 -22.96 -36.16 12.02
C MET A 1 -22.25 -34.83 11.73
N ILE A 2 -21.80 -34.09 12.76
CA ILE A 2 -21.10 -32.79 12.59
C ILE A 2 -19.59 -32.98 12.44
N PHE A 3 -19.03 -34.02 13.05
CA PHE A 3 -17.60 -34.34 13.03
C PHE A 3 -16.99 -34.50 11.62
N PRO A 4 -17.61 -35.23 10.66
CA PRO A 4 -17.04 -35.34 9.30
C PRO A 4 -17.12 -34.02 8.52
N LEU A 5 -18.15 -33.20 8.76
CA LEU A 5 -18.29 -31.88 8.13
C LEU A 5 -17.21 -30.90 8.63
N LEU A 6 -16.89 -30.94 9.94
CA LEU A 6 -15.80 -30.16 10.51
C LEU A 6 -14.43 -30.58 9.98
N GLN A 7 -14.19 -31.88 9.81
CA GLN A 7 -12.94 -32.39 9.21
C GLN A 7 -12.80 -31.96 7.75
N LEU A 8 -13.88 -32.09 6.96
CA LEU A 8 -13.90 -31.58 5.57
C LEU A 8 -13.62 -30.09 5.52
N GLY A 9 -14.25 -29.29 6.38
CA GLY A 9 -14.00 -27.85 6.48
C GLY A 9 -12.55 -27.51 6.85
N ALA A 10 -11.97 -28.22 7.83
CA ALA A 10 -10.59 -28.03 8.24
C ALA A 10 -9.60 -28.36 7.12
N VAL A 11 -9.82 -29.48 6.41
CA VAL A 11 -8.99 -29.87 5.26
C VAL A 11 -9.09 -28.84 4.14
N LEU A 12 -10.29 -28.31 3.86
CA LEU A 12 -10.50 -27.26 2.86
C LEU A 12 -9.76 -25.97 3.22
N LEU A 13 -9.82 -25.54 4.49
CA LEU A 13 -9.10 -24.37 4.97
C LEU A 13 -7.59 -24.53 4.87
N VAL A 14 -7.05 -25.70 5.24
CA VAL A 14 -5.61 -26.00 5.12
C VAL A 14 -5.19 -26.04 3.66
N ALA A 15 -5.97 -26.69 2.78
CA ALA A 15 -5.70 -26.74 1.35
C ALA A 15 -5.70 -25.33 0.71
N LEU A 16 -6.67 -24.49 1.08
CA LEU A 16 -6.73 -23.09 0.63
C LEU A 16 -5.53 -22.29 1.14
N TYR A 17 -5.17 -22.44 2.42
CA TYR A 17 -4.01 -21.77 3.00
C TYR A 17 -2.71 -22.16 2.29
N LEU A 18 -2.46 -23.47 2.11
CA LEU A 18 -1.27 -23.99 1.43
C LEU A 18 -1.23 -23.60 -0.04
N GLY A 19 -2.37 -23.60 -0.73
CA GLY A 19 -2.50 -23.13 -2.10
C GLY A 19 -2.12 -21.65 -2.23
N ARG A 20 -2.66 -20.79 -1.36
CA ARG A 20 -2.29 -19.36 -1.32
C ARG A 20 -0.83 -19.15 -0.95
N TRP A 21 -0.29 -19.95 -0.03
CA TRP A 21 1.12 -19.91 0.34
C TRP A 21 2.01 -20.26 -0.84
N ARG A 22 1.75 -21.38 -1.54
CA ARG A 22 2.54 -21.78 -2.71
C ARG A 22 2.47 -20.78 -3.85
N LEU A 23 1.29 -20.21 -4.11
CA LEU A 23 1.13 -19.14 -5.09
C LEU A 23 1.93 -17.89 -4.68
N SER A 24 1.89 -17.51 -3.40
CA SER A 24 2.68 -16.39 -2.87
C SER A 24 4.19 -16.64 -3.00
N VAL A 25 4.66 -17.84 -2.66
CA VAL A 25 6.08 -18.22 -2.79
C VAL A 25 6.52 -18.27 -4.25
N ARG A 26 5.73 -18.88 -5.15
CA ARG A 26 6.02 -18.86 -6.59
C ARG A 26 6.10 -17.45 -7.12
N ARG A 27 5.13 -16.60 -6.77
CA ARG A 27 5.09 -15.20 -7.15
C ARG A 27 6.30 -14.43 -6.65
N ARG A 28 6.79 -14.73 -5.44
CA ARG A 28 8.01 -14.15 -4.87
C ARG A 28 9.28 -14.61 -5.57
N ASN A 29 9.33 -15.85 -6.04
CA ASN A 29 10.48 -16.37 -6.80
C ASN A 29 10.53 -15.89 -8.26
N THR A 30 9.39 -15.54 -8.84
CA THR A 30 9.30 -14.99 -10.21
C THR A 30 9.12 -13.48 -10.21
N GLN A 31 9.24 -12.82 -9.06
CA GLN A 31 9.08 -11.39 -8.96
C GLN A 31 10.29 -10.73 -9.60
N SER A 32 10.04 -9.82 -10.53
CA SER A 32 11.01 -8.87 -11.05
C SER A 32 10.55 -7.46 -10.69
N TRP A 33 11.46 -6.51 -10.77
CA TRP A 33 11.14 -5.09 -10.64
C TRP A 33 10.04 -4.65 -11.61
N ASP A 34 10.09 -5.07 -12.87
CA ASP A 34 9.08 -4.72 -13.88
C ASP A 34 7.70 -5.27 -13.51
N ALA A 35 7.63 -6.51 -13.02
CA ALA A 35 6.38 -7.12 -12.58
C ALA A 35 5.79 -6.41 -11.34
N LEU A 36 6.64 -5.85 -10.48
CA LEU A 36 6.20 -5.03 -9.35
C LEU A 36 5.73 -3.65 -9.81
N MET A 37 6.46 -3.00 -10.72
CA MET A 37 6.13 -1.69 -11.27
C MET A 37 4.80 -1.71 -12.02
N SER A 38 4.56 -2.73 -12.86
CA SER A 38 3.30 -2.92 -13.59
C SER A 38 2.06 -3.08 -12.71
N ARG A 39 2.25 -3.34 -11.41
CA ARG A 39 1.18 -3.56 -10.44
C ARG A 39 0.90 -2.33 -9.58
N LEU A 40 1.81 -1.36 -9.58
CA LEU A 40 1.43 -0.01 -9.14
C LEU A 40 0.32 0.44 -10.08
N ARG A 41 -0.75 0.96 -9.50
CA ARG A 41 -1.85 1.54 -10.27
C ARG A 41 -1.49 3.01 -10.52
N PRO A 42 -1.07 3.38 -11.75
CA PRO A 42 -0.77 4.77 -12.10
C PRO A 42 -2.05 5.58 -12.34
N ASP A 43 -3.21 4.91 -12.40
CA ASP A 43 -4.51 5.52 -12.70
C ASP A 43 -4.91 6.62 -11.70
N TRP A 44 -4.21 6.70 -10.56
CA TRP A 44 -4.34 7.76 -9.57
C TRP A 44 -2.94 8.25 -9.16
N SER A 45 -2.54 9.42 -9.66
CA SER A 45 -1.26 10.03 -9.32
C SER A 45 -1.36 10.84 -8.03
N ALA A 46 -0.80 10.30 -6.96
CA ALA A 46 -0.28 11.07 -5.84
C ALA A 46 0.71 12.17 -6.22
N ARG A 47 1.12 12.37 -7.48
CA ARG A 47 1.75 13.63 -7.93
C ARG A 47 0.87 14.85 -7.70
N GLU A 48 -0.45 14.74 -7.91
CA GLU A 48 -1.43 15.82 -7.61
C GLU A 48 -1.59 16.03 -6.10
N LEU A 49 -1.35 14.99 -5.29
CA LEU A 49 -1.26 15.12 -3.84
C LEU A 49 0.09 15.73 -3.46
N SER A 50 1.20 15.12 -3.82
CA SER A 50 2.59 15.47 -3.49
C SER A 50 2.97 16.91 -3.83
N ASP A 51 2.74 17.39 -5.06
CA ASP A 51 3.15 18.75 -5.46
C ASP A 51 2.46 19.86 -4.64
N GLN A 52 1.32 19.56 -4.00
CA GLN A 52 0.61 20.53 -3.17
C GLN A 52 0.57 20.18 -1.68
N PHE A 53 0.72 18.90 -1.31
CA PHE A 53 0.74 18.41 0.07
C PHE A 53 2.14 18.57 0.68
N LEU A 54 3.22 18.35 -0.09
CA LEU A 54 4.60 18.68 0.33
C LEU A 54 4.85 20.19 0.37
N TRP A 55 4.15 20.98 -0.46
CA TRP A 55 4.24 22.45 -0.44
C TRP A 55 3.31 23.11 0.60
N LYS A 56 2.26 22.42 1.06
CA LYS A 56 1.30 22.91 2.07
C LYS A 56 1.26 22.08 3.36
N GLU A 57 2.33 21.41 3.71
CA GLU A 57 2.46 20.78 5.03
C GLU A 57 2.39 21.79 6.20
N GLY A 58 2.38 23.11 5.92
CA GLY A 58 2.19 24.17 6.92
C GLY A 58 0.93 25.04 6.81
N LEU A 59 0.08 24.93 5.77
CA LEU A 59 -1.02 25.89 5.56
C LEU A 59 -2.31 25.20 5.10
N THR A 60 -3.10 24.81 6.11
CA THR A 60 -4.58 24.71 6.05
C THR A 60 -5.14 23.89 4.88
N SER A 61 -4.79 22.61 4.73
CA SER A 61 -5.64 21.70 3.96
C SER A 61 -6.68 21.11 4.93
N SER A 62 -7.94 21.45 4.73
CA SER A 62 -9.04 20.85 5.50
C SER A 62 -9.18 19.37 5.08
N PRO A 63 -9.57 18.44 5.98
CA PRO A 63 -9.86 17.05 5.62
C PRO A 63 -10.83 16.90 4.43
N GLU A 64 -11.59 17.96 4.12
CA GLU A 64 -12.63 18.01 3.10
C GLU A 64 -12.02 18.24 1.71
N ASP A 65 -10.99 19.08 1.66
CA ASP A 65 -10.20 19.32 0.45
C ASP A 65 -9.42 18.06 0.10
N THR A 66 -8.88 17.36 1.10
CA THR A 66 -8.19 16.08 0.90
C THR A 66 -9.13 15.00 0.38
N TRP A 67 -10.33 14.85 0.95
CA TRP A 67 -11.32 13.86 0.51
C TRP A 67 -11.75 14.04 -0.95
N THR A 68 -12.02 15.29 -1.34
CA THR A 68 -12.45 15.63 -2.71
C THR A 68 -11.33 15.37 -3.72
N ARG A 69 -10.08 15.69 -3.35
CA ARG A 69 -8.89 15.45 -4.19
C ARG A 69 -8.47 13.99 -4.27
N MET A 70 -8.81 13.18 -3.27
CA MET A 70 -8.55 11.74 -3.28
C MET A 70 -9.57 10.96 -4.14
N GLU A 71 -10.48 11.63 -4.85
CA GLU A 71 -11.60 10.99 -5.56
C GLU A 71 -12.44 10.08 -4.64
N GLY A 72 -12.49 10.43 -3.35
CA GLY A 72 -13.19 9.70 -2.30
C GLY A 72 -12.71 8.25 -2.10
N PRO A 73 -13.61 7.25 -2.13
CA PRO A 73 -13.26 5.87 -1.83
C PRO A 73 -12.35 5.21 -2.89
N HIS A 74 -12.31 5.76 -4.11
CA HIS A 74 -11.46 5.22 -5.17
C HIS A 74 -9.97 5.43 -4.87
N GLY A 75 -9.53 6.65 -4.59
CA GLY A 75 -8.12 6.93 -4.26
C GLY A 75 -7.67 6.23 -2.97
N LEU A 76 -8.55 6.12 -1.97
CA LEU A 76 -8.29 5.28 -0.79
C LEU A 76 -7.95 3.83 -1.18
N TRP A 77 -8.75 3.24 -2.05
CA TRP A 77 -8.54 1.88 -2.50
C TRP A 77 -7.25 1.72 -3.32
N VAL A 78 -6.89 2.72 -4.14
CA VAL A 78 -5.60 2.74 -4.85
C VAL A 78 -4.43 2.80 -3.86
N MET A 79 -4.47 3.66 -2.85
CA MET A 79 -3.44 3.72 -1.81
C MET A 79 -3.27 2.40 -1.08
N TYR A 80 -4.37 1.70 -0.78
CA TYR A 80 -4.32 0.37 -0.18
C TYR A 80 -3.59 -0.65 -1.06
N GLN A 81 -3.83 -0.60 -2.38
CA GLN A 81 -3.15 -1.47 -3.33
C GLN A 81 -1.67 -1.10 -3.50
N ASN A 82 -1.38 0.18 -3.71
CA ASN A 82 -0.02 0.68 -3.93
C ASN A 82 0.86 0.48 -2.69
N ALA A 83 0.35 0.70 -1.47
CA ALA A 83 1.07 0.41 -0.22
C ALA A 83 1.46 -1.08 -0.11
N LYS A 84 0.59 -1.99 -0.58
CA LYS A 84 0.93 -3.41 -0.65
C LYS A 84 2.02 -3.69 -1.69
N VAL A 85 1.97 -3.05 -2.85
CA VAL A 85 2.98 -3.24 -3.90
C VAL A 85 4.34 -2.68 -3.45
N MET A 86 4.37 -1.50 -2.83
CA MET A 86 5.57 -0.93 -2.24
C MET A 86 6.17 -1.83 -1.15
N LEU A 87 5.35 -2.46 -0.31
CA LEU A 87 5.84 -3.47 0.64
C LEU A 87 6.48 -4.68 -0.07
N GLU A 88 5.86 -5.17 -1.14
CA GLU A 88 6.43 -6.27 -1.93
C GLU A 88 7.74 -5.85 -2.63
N MET A 89 7.89 -4.57 -3.01
CA MET A 89 9.13 -3.99 -3.52
C MET A 89 10.22 -3.93 -2.45
N ALA A 90 9.89 -3.49 -1.22
CA ALA A 90 10.82 -3.51 -0.10
C ALA A 90 11.31 -4.92 0.23
N ASP A 91 10.38 -5.88 0.33
CA ASP A 91 10.69 -7.29 0.59
C ASP A 91 11.54 -7.90 -0.54
N TYR A 92 11.32 -7.48 -1.80
CA TYR A 92 12.12 -7.91 -2.95
C TYR A 92 13.54 -7.34 -2.90
N ALA A 93 13.69 -6.03 -2.64
CA ALA A 93 14.99 -5.40 -2.50
C ALA A 93 15.80 -6.03 -1.36
N PHE A 94 15.18 -6.25 -0.19
CA PHE A 94 15.85 -6.89 0.95
C PHE A 94 16.41 -8.29 0.65
N ARG A 95 15.82 -9.02 -0.30
CA ARG A 95 16.25 -10.37 -0.69
C ARG A 95 17.30 -10.38 -1.79
N ASN A 96 17.30 -9.40 -2.67
CA ASN A 96 18.06 -9.43 -3.94
C ASN A 96 19.14 -8.36 -4.02
N CYS A 97 19.12 -7.34 -3.16
CA CYS A 97 20.11 -6.27 -3.14
C CYS A 97 21.01 -6.42 -1.91
N GLU A 98 22.31 -6.28 -2.11
CA GLU A 98 23.28 -6.28 -1.01
C GLU A 98 23.24 -4.92 -0.31
N ASN A 99 23.12 -4.91 1.03
CA ASN A 99 23.11 -3.72 1.90
C ASN A 99 21.79 -2.93 2.03
N VAL A 100 20.63 -3.56 1.86
CA VAL A 100 19.36 -2.92 2.26
C VAL A 100 19.25 -2.88 3.79
N ASP A 101 19.10 -1.69 4.37
CA ASP A 101 18.91 -1.53 5.82
C ASP A 101 17.62 -2.22 6.28
N ARG A 102 17.76 -3.13 7.25
CA ARG A 102 16.64 -3.85 7.86
C ARG A 102 15.67 -2.90 8.56
N VAL A 103 16.17 -1.82 9.16
CA VAL A 103 15.33 -0.84 9.85
C VAL A 103 14.42 -0.15 8.84
N LEU A 104 14.96 0.30 7.70
CA LEU A 104 14.18 0.90 6.62
C LEU A 104 13.07 -0.03 6.11
N VAL A 105 13.37 -1.33 5.90
CA VAL A 105 12.38 -2.31 5.44
C VAL A 105 11.28 -2.55 6.48
N GLU A 106 11.63 -2.63 7.76
CA GLU A 106 10.63 -2.81 8.82
C GLU A 106 9.77 -1.54 9.01
N THR A 107 10.34 -0.35 8.83
CA THR A 107 9.57 0.91 8.77
C THR A 107 8.57 0.88 7.61
N LEU A 108 9.01 0.52 6.40
CA LEU A 108 8.13 0.38 5.23
C LEU A 108 7.02 -0.66 5.47
N ARG A 109 7.32 -1.76 6.18
CA ARG A 109 6.32 -2.75 6.58
C ARG A 109 5.30 -2.18 7.55
N SER A 110 5.75 -1.43 8.55
CA SER A 110 4.87 -0.75 9.50
C SER A 110 3.97 0.26 8.80
N ASP A 111 4.53 1.12 7.95
CA ASP A 111 3.79 2.12 7.16
C ASP A 111 2.72 1.45 6.30
N ALA A 112 3.09 0.41 5.56
CA ALA A 112 2.15 -0.32 4.71
C ALA A 112 0.99 -0.92 5.50
N MET A 113 1.24 -1.46 6.71
CA MET A 113 0.18 -1.97 7.57
C MET A 113 -0.72 -0.85 8.08
N GLN A 114 -0.13 0.27 8.56
CA GLN A 114 -0.90 1.40 9.07
C GLN A 114 -1.77 2.04 7.99
N ILE A 115 -1.23 2.29 6.79
CA ILE A 115 -1.99 2.81 5.64
C ILE A 115 -3.17 1.89 5.34
N ARG A 116 -2.93 0.58 5.25
CA ARG A 116 -3.99 -0.38 4.91
C ARG A 116 -5.08 -0.44 5.97
N VAL A 117 -4.72 -0.37 7.25
CA VAL A 117 -5.69 -0.34 8.36
C VAL A 117 -6.50 0.96 8.33
N CYS A 118 -5.85 2.11 8.19
CA CYS A 118 -6.54 3.41 8.10
C CYS A 118 -7.48 3.48 6.89
N VAL A 119 -7.05 2.99 5.73
CA VAL A 119 -7.92 2.93 4.54
C VAL A 119 -9.12 2.02 4.79
N LEU A 120 -8.92 0.82 5.34
CA LEU A 120 -10.04 -0.09 5.63
C LEU A 120 -11.03 0.52 6.62
N MET A 121 -10.53 1.21 7.66
CA MET A 121 -11.38 1.94 8.60
C MET A 121 -12.16 3.05 7.90
N ALA A 122 -11.51 3.86 7.06
CA ALA A 122 -12.16 4.93 6.31
C ALA A 122 -13.25 4.39 5.35
N LEU A 123 -12.96 3.31 4.62
CA LEU A 123 -13.91 2.67 3.70
C LEU A 123 -15.08 2.03 4.46
N ALA A 124 -14.83 1.36 5.58
CA ALA A 124 -15.88 0.79 6.42
C ALA A 124 -16.78 1.90 6.96
N GLN A 125 -16.21 2.96 7.54
CA GLN A 125 -16.97 4.11 8.01
C GLN A 125 -17.76 4.77 6.88
N TYR A 126 -17.19 4.89 5.69
CA TYR A 126 -17.89 5.43 4.52
C TYR A 126 -19.11 4.57 4.14
N ALA A 127 -18.96 3.24 4.12
CA ALA A 127 -20.02 2.31 3.79
C ALA A 127 -21.17 2.28 4.83
N PHE A 128 -20.86 2.46 6.12
CA PHE A 128 -21.85 2.40 7.20
C PHE A 128 -22.46 3.76 7.58
N SER A 129 -21.74 4.87 7.37
CA SER A 129 -22.13 6.18 7.92
C SER A 129 -22.16 7.34 6.92
N HIS A 130 -21.93 7.10 5.62
CA HIS A 130 -21.90 8.10 4.54
C HIS A 130 -21.15 9.41 4.92
N ALA A 131 -19.87 9.50 4.53
CA ALA A 131 -19.04 10.72 4.62
C ALA A 131 -19.06 11.46 5.98
N SER A 132 -19.04 10.72 7.08
CA SER A 132 -18.83 11.29 8.43
C SER A 132 -17.43 11.91 8.57
N GLU A 133 -17.27 12.83 9.51
CA GLU A 133 -15.98 13.50 9.83
C GLU A 133 -14.85 12.49 10.11
N GLY A 134 -15.19 11.33 10.70
CA GLY A 134 -14.25 10.23 10.95
C GLY A 134 -13.65 9.59 9.69
N VAL A 135 -14.42 9.51 8.59
CA VAL A 135 -13.91 9.03 7.29
C VAL A 135 -12.79 9.92 6.79
N ARG A 136 -12.96 11.24 6.94
CA ARG A 136 -12.06 12.26 6.40
C ARG A 136 -10.76 12.34 7.20
N VAL A 137 -10.84 12.25 8.53
CA VAL A 137 -9.66 12.16 9.40
C VAL A 137 -8.83 10.90 9.11
N ASN A 138 -9.48 9.75 8.92
CA ASN A 138 -8.78 8.51 8.58
C ASN A 138 -8.18 8.54 7.17
N ALA A 139 -8.87 9.17 6.21
CA ALA A 139 -8.35 9.38 4.87
C ALA A 139 -7.13 10.31 4.85
N PHE A 140 -7.18 11.43 5.57
CA PHE A 140 -6.06 12.34 5.73
C PHE A 140 -4.85 11.66 6.37
N ARG A 141 -5.06 10.88 7.44
CA ARG A 141 -3.98 10.11 8.07
C ARG A 141 -3.39 9.07 7.12
N ALA A 142 -4.21 8.38 6.33
CA ALA A 142 -3.72 7.46 5.32
C ALA A 142 -2.87 8.19 4.28
N ALA A 143 -3.29 9.39 3.85
CA ALA A 143 -2.60 10.18 2.83
C ALA A 143 -1.21 10.64 3.30
N SER A 144 -1.10 11.16 4.52
CA SER A 144 0.19 11.59 5.08
C SER A 144 1.17 10.43 5.30
N MET A 145 0.68 9.26 5.72
CA MET A 145 1.54 8.07 5.84
C MET A 145 1.98 7.55 4.47
N TYR A 146 1.09 7.62 3.47
CA TYR A 146 1.38 7.18 2.10
C TYR A 146 2.45 8.02 1.42
N THR A 147 2.41 9.35 1.56
CA THR A 147 3.48 10.23 1.02
C THR A 147 4.81 9.96 1.69
N GLY A 148 4.83 9.78 3.01
CA GLY A 148 6.04 9.40 3.75
C GLY A 148 6.62 8.05 3.31
N MET A 149 5.75 7.05 3.08
CA MET A 149 6.16 5.74 2.57
C MET A 149 6.72 5.83 1.14
N ALA A 150 6.09 6.63 0.28
CA ALA A 150 6.54 6.87 -1.09
C ALA A 150 7.95 7.48 -1.12
N ALA A 151 8.21 8.50 -0.31
CA ALA A 151 9.52 9.12 -0.22
C ALA A 151 10.62 8.13 0.22
N ARG A 152 10.34 7.31 1.24
CA ARG A 152 11.26 6.25 1.69
C ARG A 152 11.49 5.18 0.62
N MET A 153 10.46 4.82 -0.14
CA MET A 153 10.58 3.88 -1.26
C MET A 153 11.42 4.46 -2.40
N THR A 154 11.26 5.75 -2.72
CA THR A 154 12.11 6.45 -3.70
C THR A 154 13.57 6.40 -3.29
N GLN A 155 13.89 6.64 -2.01
CA GLN A 155 15.26 6.52 -1.51
C GLN A 155 15.80 5.08 -1.66
N LEU A 156 15.02 4.07 -1.26
CA LEU A 156 15.40 2.67 -1.41
C LEU A 156 15.67 2.30 -2.87
N LEU A 157 14.82 2.76 -3.80
CA LEU A 157 15.00 2.57 -5.24
C LEU A 157 16.21 3.34 -5.77
N GLN A 158 16.47 4.55 -5.31
CA GLN A 158 17.64 5.32 -5.74
C GLN A 158 18.94 4.61 -5.38
N GLU A 159 19.00 3.96 -4.22
CA GLU A 159 20.18 3.24 -3.76
C GLU A 159 20.36 1.87 -4.44
N ASN A 160 19.27 1.20 -4.82
CA ASN A 160 19.31 -0.22 -5.23
C ASN A 160 18.84 -0.50 -6.68
N ALA A 161 18.11 0.43 -7.29
CA ALA A 161 17.51 0.30 -8.61
C ALA A 161 17.20 1.68 -9.24
N ALA A 162 18.20 2.57 -9.30
CA ALA A 162 18.02 3.99 -9.68
C ALA A 162 17.30 4.20 -11.02
N VAL A 163 17.46 3.26 -11.96
CA VAL A 163 16.80 3.27 -13.29
C VAL A 163 15.27 3.28 -13.17
N LEU A 164 14.71 2.74 -12.09
CA LEU A 164 13.26 2.60 -11.88
C LEU A 164 12.63 3.80 -11.18
N VAL A 165 13.43 4.72 -10.64
CA VAL A 165 12.94 5.89 -9.89
C VAL A 165 12.01 6.76 -10.73
N PRO A 166 12.32 7.10 -12.01
CA PRO A 166 11.43 7.91 -12.83
C PRO A 166 10.06 7.25 -13.05
N ASP A 167 10.03 5.95 -13.31
CA ASP A 167 8.80 5.20 -13.54
C ASP A 167 7.98 5.06 -12.25
N PHE A 168 8.67 4.86 -11.12
CA PHE A 168 8.03 4.85 -9.80
C PHE A 168 7.38 6.19 -9.49
N VAL A 169 8.12 7.30 -9.65
CA VAL A 169 7.60 8.66 -9.40
C VAL A 169 6.50 9.04 -10.40
N ALA A 170 6.51 8.48 -11.61
CA ALA A 170 5.42 8.70 -12.57
C ALA A 170 4.13 7.94 -12.18
N ALA A 171 4.27 6.75 -11.59
CA ALA A 171 3.14 5.94 -11.12
C ALA A 171 2.63 6.36 -9.72
N MET A 172 3.43 7.14 -9.00
CA MET A 172 3.14 7.68 -7.68
C MET A 172 2.59 9.08 -7.81
#